data_AF-A0ABD0P4V6-F1
#
_entry.id   AF-A0ABD0P4V6-F1
#
_cell.length_a   1.000
_cell.length_b   1.000
_cell.length_c   1.000
_cell.angle_alpha   90.00
_cell.angle_beta   90.00
_cell.angle_gamma   90.00
#
_symmetry.space_group_name_H-M   'P 1'
#
loop_
_entity.id
_entity.type
_entity.pdbx_description
1 polymer ?
#
loop_
_entity_poly.entity_id
_entity_poly.type
_entity_poly.pdbx_seq_one_letter_code
_entity_poly.pdbx_strand_id
1 'polypeptide(L)'
;MRMERMDWPGDVRTQVDLEGSELVELLCKQNSDVLHRIFALVEPKKRDQIQSLTNDRDRVSAIVDYFRTSDRNLFTRFLSTVYQYSENIPLLLETTLVSIAGYTP
;
A
#
# COMPACT_ATOMS: atom_id res chain seq x y z
N MET A 1 18.56 -26.65 -9.22
CA MET A 1 17.38 -25.91 -9.73
C MET A 1 17.76 -24.45 -9.88
N ARG A 2 17.79 -23.92 -11.10
CA ARG A 2 17.86 -22.48 -11.33
C ARG A 2 16.48 -21.93 -10.95
N MET A 3 16.41 -21.11 -9.91
CA MET A 3 15.22 -20.29 -9.70
C MET A 3 15.08 -19.40 -10.92
N GLU A 4 14.10 -19.72 -11.75
CA GLU A 4 13.62 -18.83 -12.80
C GLU A 4 13.36 -17.48 -12.12
N ARG A 5 13.96 -16.41 -12.65
CA ARG A 5 13.55 -15.05 -12.28
C ARG A 5 12.13 -14.92 -12.79
N MET A 6 11.19 -15.27 -11.92
CA MET A 6 9.79 -15.25 -12.24
C MET A 6 9.43 -13.77 -12.33
N ASP A 7 9.36 -13.30 -13.58
CA ASP A 7 8.77 -12.02 -13.94
C ASP A 7 7.42 -11.95 -13.22
N TRP A 8 7.27 -10.94 -12.38
CA TRP A 8 6.04 -10.72 -11.63
C TRP A 8 4.89 -10.62 -12.63
N PRO A 9 3.68 -11.12 -12.31
CA PRO A 9 2.54 -10.89 -13.19
C PRO A 9 2.47 -9.39 -13.48
N GLY A 10 2.53 -9.05 -14.77
CA GLY A 10 2.79 -7.72 -15.34
C GLY A 10 2.71 -6.54 -14.37
N ASP A 11 3.87 -6.03 -13.97
CA ASP A 11 4.08 -4.82 -13.17
C ASP A 11 3.04 -4.62 -12.04
N VAL A 12 3.34 -5.15 -10.85
CA VAL A 12 2.59 -4.96 -9.59
C VAL A 12 2.09 -3.52 -9.41
N ARG A 13 2.90 -2.55 -9.85
CA ARG A 13 2.55 -1.13 -9.85
C ARG A 13 1.34 -0.87 -10.74
N THR A 14 1.29 -1.41 -11.95
CA THR A 14 0.16 -1.33 -12.87
C THR A 14 -1.12 -1.96 -12.30
N GLN A 15 -1.04 -3.10 -11.62
CA GLN A 15 -2.21 -3.74 -10.99
C GLN A 15 -2.74 -2.92 -9.80
N VAL A 16 -1.83 -2.44 -8.96
CA VAL A 16 -2.18 -1.53 -7.85
C VAL A 16 -2.61 -0.14 -8.34
N ASP A 17 -2.14 0.31 -9.50
CA ASP A 17 -2.54 1.56 -10.13
C ASP A 17 -3.99 1.51 -10.61
N LEU A 18 -4.43 0.34 -11.09
CA LEU A 18 -5.83 0.07 -11.42
C LEU A 18 -6.70 0.01 -10.15
N GLU A 19 -6.16 -0.54 -9.06
CA GLU A 19 -6.85 -0.69 -7.78
C GLU A 19 -6.59 0.50 -6.82
N GLY A 20 -5.92 1.56 -7.27
CA GLY A 20 -5.45 2.64 -6.39
C GLY A 20 -6.60 3.39 -5.70
N SER A 21 -7.73 3.54 -6.41
CA SER A 21 -8.96 4.10 -5.85
C SER A 21 -9.54 3.18 -4.76
N GLU A 22 -9.52 1.86 -4.95
CA GLU A 22 -9.99 0.90 -3.94
C GLU A 22 -9.08 0.88 -2.71
N LEU A 23 -7.76 1.03 -2.91
CA LEU A 23 -6.79 1.17 -1.82
C LEU A 23 -7.07 2.42 -0.97
N VAL A 24 -7.33 3.56 -1.63
CA VAL A 24 -7.71 4.79 -0.93
C VAL A 24 -9.04 4.61 -0.20
N GLU A 25 -10.04 4.01 -0.83
CA GLU A 25 -11.35 3.78 -0.21
C GLU A 25 -11.29 2.79 0.96
N LEU A 26 -10.48 1.75 0.85
CA LEU A 26 -10.20 0.81 1.94
C LEU A 26 -9.60 1.55 3.13
N LEU A 27 -8.53 2.30 2.91
CA LEU A 27 -7.78 3.00 3.95
C LEU A 27 -8.60 4.13 4.59
N CYS A 28 -9.47 4.80 3.84
CA CYS A 28 -10.40 5.79 4.40
C CYS A 28 -11.42 5.19 5.38
N LYS A 29 -11.66 3.88 5.32
CA LYS A 29 -12.58 3.15 6.21
C LYS A 29 -11.87 2.47 7.38
N GLN A 30 -10.53 2.46 7.38
CA GLN A 30 -9.74 1.83 8.44
C GLN A 30 -9.70 2.69 9.70
N ASN A 31 -9.45 2.03 10.83
CA ASN A 31 -9.26 2.72 12.09
C ASN A 31 -7.95 3.55 12.10
N SER A 32 -7.84 4.45 13.08
CA SER A 32 -6.67 5.30 13.26
C SER A 32 -5.38 4.54 13.55
N ASP A 33 -5.43 3.34 14.16
CA ASP A 33 -4.25 2.54 14.47
C ASP A 33 -3.62 1.92 13.22
N VAL A 34 -4.46 1.41 12.29
CA VAL A 34 -4.00 0.90 10.99
C VAL A 34 -3.34 2.04 10.21
N LEU A 35 -4.01 3.19 10.15
CA LEU A 35 -3.45 4.38 9.51
C LEU A 35 -2.14 4.81 10.18
N HIS A 36 -2.05 4.80 11.51
CA HIS A 36 -0.83 5.14 12.24
C HIS A 36 0.35 4.23 11.87
N ARG A 37 0.11 2.92 11.73
CA ARG A 37 1.13 1.95 11.30
C ARG A 37 1.60 2.22 9.87
N ILE A 38 0.69 2.58 8.98
CA ILE A 38 1.01 2.95 7.60
C ILE A 38 1.79 4.28 7.56
N PHE A 39 1.35 5.29 8.31
CA PHE A 39 2.07 6.56 8.44
C PHE A 39 3.48 6.36 9.00
N ALA A 40 3.67 5.40 9.91
CA ALA A 40 4.96 5.07 10.49
C ALA A 40 6.02 4.67 9.46
N LEU A 41 5.61 4.20 8.27
CA LEU A 41 6.49 3.84 7.16
C LEU A 41 6.96 5.04 6.32
N VAL A 42 6.27 6.19 6.42
CA VAL A 42 6.61 7.41 5.67
C VAL A 42 7.74 8.17 6.40
N GLU A 43 8.70 8.70 5.64
CA GLU A 43 9.77 9.53 6.19
C GLU A 43 9.23 10.75 6.97
N PRO A 44 9.84 11.15 8.10
CA PRO A 44 9.30 12.18 8.99
C PRO A 44 8.90 13.48 8.28
N LYS A 45 9.78 14.01 7.42
CA LYS A 45 9.53 15.24 6.68
C LYS A 45 8.31 15.15 5.76
N LYS A 46 8.09 14.00 5.12
CA LYS A 46 6.96 13.77 4.22
C LYS A 46 5.69 13.49 5.02
N ARG A 47 5.82 12.81 6.17
CA ARG A 47 4.72 12.58 7.11
C ARG A 47 4.16 13.88 7.66
N ASP A 48 5.00 14.81 8.09
CA ASP A 48 4.56 16.12 8.59
C ASP A 48 3.77 16.89 7.53
N GLN A 49 4.23 16.87 6.27
CA GLN A 49 3.52 17.48 5.14
C GLN A 49 2.14 16.84 4.92
N ILE A 50 2.06 15.51 4.93
CA ILE A 50 0.79 14.80 4.75
C ILE A 50 -0.15 15.07 5.93
N GLN A 51 0.36 15.02 7.17
CA GLN A 51 -0.46 15.27 8.37
C GLN A 51 -1.01 16.69 8.45
N SER A 52 -0.34 17.66 7.80
CA SER A 52 -0.83 19.04 7.70
C SER A 52 -2.06 19.19 6.80
N LEU A 53 -2.39 18.20 5.97
CA LEU A 53 -3.61 18.21 5.16
C LEU A 53 -4.85 18.15 6.07
N THR A 54 -5.90 18.90 5.75
CA THR A 54 -7.10 19.01 6.61
C THR A 54 -8.05 17.82 6.46
N ASN A 55 -8.04 17.15 5.31
CA ASN A 55 -8.98 16.08 4.97
C ASN A 55 -8.31 14.71 5.06
N ASP A 56 -8.93 13.78 5.77
CA ASP A 56 -8.39 12.42 5.95
C ASP A 56 -8.29 11.64 4.63
N ARG A 57 -9.23 11.85 3.70
CA ARG A 57 -9.15 11.26 2.35
C ARG A 57 -7.97 11.81 1.57
N ASP A 58 -7.68 13.11 1.69
CA ASP A 58 -6.51 13.71 1.04
C ASP A 58 -5.21 13.21 1.66
N ARG A 59 -5.18 13.01 2.98
CA ARG A 59 -4.06 12.36 3.68
C ARG A 59 -3.81 10.97 3.14
N VAL A 60 -4.86 10.13 3.10
CA VAL A 60 -4.77 8.76 2.59
C VAL A 60 -4.33 8.73 1.13
N SER A 61 -4.92 9.56 0.27
CA SER A 61 -4.51 9.67 -1.14
C SER A 61 -3.03 10.04 -1.27
N ALA A 62 -2.55 11.02 -0.51
CA ALA A 62 -1.15 11.46 -0.54
C ALA A 62 -0.17 10.37 -0.06
N ILE A 63 -0.58 9.52 0.88
CA ILE A 63 0.22 8.36 1.32
C ILE A 63 0.30 7.30 0.22
N VAL A 64 -0.86 6.95 -0.36
CA VAL A 64 -0.93 5.93 -1.42
C VAL A 64 -0.08 6.39 -2.60
N ASP A 65 -0.15 7.67 -2.97
CA ASP A 65 0.68 8.27 -4.02
C ASP A 65 2.19 8.26 -3.67
N TYR A 66 2.54 8.57 -2.42
CA TYR A 66 3.93 8.49 -1.95
C TYR A 66 4.49 7.08 -2.12
N PHE A 67 3.79 6.05 -1.62
CA PHE A 67 4.27 4.67 -1.75
C PHE A 67 4.23 4.18 -3.20
N ARG A 68 3.22 4.60 -3.97
CA ARG A 68 3.12 4.32 -5.40
C ARG A 68 4.36 4.82 -6.14
N THR A 69 4.89 6.00 -5.81
CA THR A 69 6.08 6.58 -6.47
C THR A 69 7.42 6.17 -5.85
N SER A 70 7.38 5.55 -4.67
CA SER A 70 8.56 5.08 -3.92
C SER A 70 9.27 3.89 -4.56
N ASP A 71 10.42 3.53 -3.99
CA ASP A 71 11.14 2.32 -4.39
C ASP A 71 10.32 1.06 -4.09
N ARG A 72 10.67 0.00 -4.82
CA ARG A 72 9.96 -1.27 -4.77
C ARG A 72 9.90 -1.89 -3.37
N ASN A 73 10.98 -1.81 -2.58
CA ASN A 73 11.00 -2.42 -1.26
C ASN A 73 10.05 -1.68 -0.32
N LEU A 74 10.03 -0.35 -0.40
CA LEU A 74 9.13 0.46 0.40
C LEU A 74 7.67 0.26 -0.02
N PHE A 75 7.39 0.17 -1.32
CA PHE A 75 6.06 -0.14 -1.84
C PHE A 75 5.56 -1.53 -1.40
N THR A 76 6.40 -2.56 -1.50
CA THR A 76 6.05 -3.91 -1.02
C THR A 76 5.80 -3.94 0.50
N ARG A 77 6.59 -3.22 1.30
CA ARG A 77 6.37 -3.10 2.75
C ARG A 77 5.06 -2.40 3.07
N PHE A 78 4.71 -1.35 2.34
CA PHE A 78 3.43 -0.68 2.45
C PHE A 78 2.28 -1.66 2.19
N LEU A 79 2.29 -2.36 1.06
CA LEU A 79 1.23 -3.31 0.70
C LEU A 79 1.12 -4.47 1.71
N SER A 80 2.25 -4.99 2.19
CA SER A 80 2.26 -6.02 3.24
C SER A 80 1.63 -5.52 4.55
N THR A 81 1.86 -4.25 4.90
CA THR A 81 1.26 -3.62 6.08
C THR A 81 -0.24 -3.40 5.89
N VAL A 82 -0.67 -2.98 4.70
CA VAL A 82 -2.10 -2.87 4.37
C VAL A 82 -2.78 -4.23 4.52
N TYR A 83 -2.18 -5.30 3.96
CA TYR A 83 -2.71 -6.66 4.06
C TYR A 83 -2.79 -7.16 5.51
N GLN A 84 -1.74 -6.93 6.31
CA GLN A 84 -1.66 -7.47 7.66
C GLN A 84 -2.62 -6.80 8.66
N TYR A 85 -2.90 -5.50 8.48
CA TYR A 85 -3.60 -4.71 9.49
C TYR A 85 -4.97 -4.19 9.05
N SER A 86 -5.29 -4.18 7.75
CA SER A 86 -6.59 -3.66 7.29
C SER A 86 -7.68 -4.72 7.40
N GLU A 87 -8.88 -4.30 7.76
CA GLU A 87 -10.08 -5.13 7.78
C GLU A 87 -10.94 -4.87 6.52
N ASN A 88 -11.74 -5.86 6.11
CA ASN A 88 -12.69 -5.76 4.99
C ASN A 88 -12.02 -5.41 3.65
N ILE A 89 -10.87 -6.03 3.36
CA ILE A 89 -10.15 -5.87 2.10
C ILE A 89 -11.04 -6.42 0.96
N PRO A 90 -11.30 -5.64 -0.11
CA PRO A 90 -11.98 -6.16 -1.30
C PRO A 90 -11.27 -7.37 -1.88
N LEU A 91 -12.01 -8.40 -2.30
CA LEU A 91 -11.44 -9.69 -2.76
C LEU A 91 -10.39 -9.54 -3.87
N LEU A 92 -10.61 -8.61 -4.81
CA LEU A 92 -9.65 -8.35 -5.89
C LEU A 92 -8.34 -7.78 -5.34
N LEU A 93 -8.44 -6.74 -4.52
CA LEU A 93 -7.29 -6.16 -3.82
C LEU A 93 -6.61 -7.17 -2.89
N GLU A 94 -7.36 -8.00 -2.18
CA GLU A 94 -6.82 -9.05 -1.32
C GLU A 94 -6.01 -10.06 -2.13
N THR A 95 -6.52 -10.50 -3.29
CA THR A 95 -5.80 -11.41 -4.19
C THR A 95 -4.50 -10.78 -4.69
N THR A 96 -4.54 -9.50 -5.08
CA THR A 96 -3.36 -8.72 -5.46
C THR A 96 -2.34 -8.67 -4.32
N LEU A 97 -2.79 -8.30 -3.11
CA LEU A 97 -1.95 -8.18 -1.92
C LEU A 97 -1.33 -9.53 -1.50
N VAL A 98 -2.09 -10.62 -1.52
CA VAL A 98 -1.62 -11.98 -1.22
C VAL A 98 -0.57 -12.43 -2.23
N SER A 99 -0.78 -12.15 -3.53
CA SER A 99 0.22 -12.45 -4.55
C SER A 99 1.54 -11.69 -4.32
N ILE A 100 1.49 -10.54 -3.65
CA ILE A 100 2.68 -9.72 -3.35
C ILE A 100 3.34 -10.16 -2.05
N ALA A 101 2.55 -10.48 -1.02
CA ALA A 101 3.02 -10.92 0.29
C ALA A 101 3.52 -12.37 0.30
N GLY A 102 2.91 -13.24 -0.53
CA GLY A 102 3.33 -14.63 -0.75
C GLY A 102 4.66 -14.79 -1.50
N TYR A 103 5.25 -13.68 -1.94
CA TYR A 103 6.63 -13.60 -2.45
C TYR A 103 7.64 -13.38 -1.31
N THR A 104 7.48 -14.10 -0.21
CA THR A 104 8.54 -14.24 0.79
C THR A 104 9.33 -15.53 0.48
N PRO A 105 10.65 -15.47 0.23
CA PRO A 105 11.47 -16.63 -0.10
C PRO A 105 11.55 -17.66 1.03
#